data_AF-A0A0R2A3K3-F1
#
_entry.id   AF-A0A0R2A3K3-F1
#
_cell.length_a   1.000
_cell.length_b   1.000
_cell.length_c   1.000
_cell.angle_alpha   90.00
_cell.angle_beta   90.00
_cell.angle_gamma   90.00
#
_symmetry.space_group_name_H-M   'P 1'
#
loop_
_entity.id
_entity.type
_entity.pdbx_description
1 polymer ?
#
loop_
_entity_poly.entity_id
_entity_poly.type
_entity_poly.pdbx_seq_one_letter_code
_entity_poly.pdbx_strand_id
1 'polypeptide(L)'
;MAFEMFYSACALDSDLLVTGVDAIADYIHQEPYGHYEDNTGVGTSDPIKYYSYSQDADAIYSSFVEQYGIDLIQQQGKLHWDKFKALMAGLNDKTYFRRILSIRMRDTKGMEGQEVANMMELKQYYELDDNRSVEVQDTAMNDIFSALKNEATR
;
A
#
# COMPACT_ATOMS: atom_id res chain seq x y z
N MET A 1 -37.06 -7.67 -18.12
CA MET A 1 -38.02 -8.78 -18.36
C MET A 1 -37.32 -10.10 -18.76
N ALA A 2 -36.28 -10.13 -19.61
CA ALA A 2 -35.57 -11.39 -19.92
C ALA A 2 -34.40 -11.74 -18.98
N PHE A 3 -33.74 -10.74 -18.39
CA PHE A 3 -32.60 -10.95 -17.47
C PHE A 3 -33.03 -11.44 -16.08
N GLU A 4 -34.23 -11.06 -15.61
CA GLU A 4 -34.80 -11.55 -14.34
C GLU A 4 -35.33 -12.99 -14.41
N MET A 5 -35.50 -13.59 -15.59
CA MET A 5 -35.87 -15.00 -15.72
C MET A 5 -34.69 -15.96 -15.45
N PHE A 6 -33.46 -15.46 -15.47
CA PHE A 6 -32.25 -16.26 -15.22
C PHE A 6 -31.65 -16.05 -13.82
N TYR A 7 -32.18 -15.08 -13.06
CA TYR A 7 -31.90 -14.88 -11.64
C TYR A 7 -33.19 -15.08 -10.85
N SER A 8 -33.57 -16.34 -10.63
CA SER A 8 -34.29 -16.64 -9.39
C SER A 8 -33.35 -16.21 -8.27
N ALA A 9 -33.85 -15.44 -7.30
CA ALA A 9 -33.16 -15.12 -6.06
C ALA A 9 -32.78 -16.43 -5.35
N CYS A 10 -31.71 -17.07 -5.81
CA CYS A 10 -30.93 -17.99 -5.03
C CYS A 10 -30.40 -17.09 -3.94
N ALA A 11 -31.05 -17.15 -2.78
CA ALA A 11 -30.49 -16.61 -1.57
C ALA A 11 -29.10 -17.22 -1.47
N LEU A 12 -28.10 -16.46 -1.91
CA LEU A 12 -26.72 -16.71 -1.57
C LEU A 12 -26.75 -16.75 -0.05
N ASP A 13 -26.64 -17.96 0.49
CA ASP A 13 -26.61 -18.21 1.91
C ASP A 13 -25.62 -17.22 2.53
N SER A 14 -26.03 -16.51 3.58
CA SER A 14 -25.15 -15.52 4.22
C SER A 14 -23.83 -16.17 4.61
N ASP A 15 -23.86 -17.44 5.01
CA ASP A 15 -22.68 -18.22 5.34
C ASP A 15 -21.81 -18.49 4.11
N LEU A 16 -22.39 -18.70 2.93
CA LEU A 16 -21.64 -18.86 1.68
C LEU A 16 -21.02 -17.54 1.21
N LEU A 17 -21.70 -16.40 1.43
CA LEU A 17 -21.14 -15.08 1.14
C LEU A 17 -19.98 -14.75 2.07
N VAL A 18 -20.13 -15.00 3.38
CA VAL A 18 -19.07 -14.79 4.37
C VAL A 18 -17.89 -15.71 4.07
N THR A 19 -18.14 -17.03 3.95
CA THR A 19 -17.08 -18.00 3.62
C THR A 19 -16.41 -17.70 2.28
N GLY A 20 -17.18 -17.27 1.28
CA GLY A 20 -16.65 -16.91 -0.04
C GLY A 20 -15.80 -15.65 -0.01
N VAL A 21 -16.22 -14.61 0.75
CA VAL A 21 -15.43 -13.38 0.93
C VAL A 21 -14.16 -13.68 1.71
N ASP A 22 -14.23 -14.46 2.79
CA ASP A 22 -13.06 -14.85 3.59
C ASP A 22 -12.05 -15.64 2.74
N ALA A 23 -12.52 -16.63 1.97
CA ALA A 23 -11.66 -17.41 1.07
C ALA A 23 -11.00 -16.55 -0.02
N ILE A 24 -11.70 -15.52 -0.52
CA ILE A 24 -11.14 -14.57 -1.49
C ILE A 24 -10.11 -13.67 -0.80
N ALA A 25 -10.39 -13.19 0.41
CA ALA A 25 -9.44 -12.39 1.18
C ALA A 25 -8.16 -13.20 1.45
N ASP A 26 -8.28 -14.43 1.94
CA ASP A 26 -7.16 -15.34 2.20
C ASP A 26 -6.30 -15.54 0.94
N TYR A 27 -6.94 -15.78 -0.21
CA TYR A 27 -6.23 -15.96 -1.48
C TYR A 27 -5.54 -14.68 -1.97
N ILE A 28 -6.17 -13.52 -1.79
CA ILE A 28 -5.58 -12.22 -2.15
C ILE A 28 -4.34 -11.96 -1.28
N HIS A 29 -4.43 -12.24 0.02
CA HIS A 29 -3.38 -12.05 1.03
C HIS A 29 -2.27 -13.11 0.98
N GLN A 30 -2.43 -14.18 0.21
CA GLN A 30 -1.38 -15.19 0.06
C GLN A 30 -0.14 -14.59 -0.64
N GLU A 31 0.88 -14.27 0.15
CA GLU A 31 2.18 -13.81 -0.32
C GLU A 31 3.14 -15.02 -0.51
N PRO A 32 3.85 -15.12 -1.65
CA PRO A 32 4.76 -16.23 -1.92
C PRO A 32 6.06 -16.20 -1.08
N TYR A 33 6.40 -15.05 -0.47
CA TYR A 33 7.55 -14.86 0.41
C TYR A 33 7.13 -13.99 1.58
N GLY A 34 7.49 -14.37 2.81
CA GLY A 34 7.10 -13.63 4.00
C GLY A 34 5.64 -13.88 4.35
N HIS A 35 5.39 -14.86 5.20
CA HIS A 35 4.11 -14.96 5.87
C HIS A 35 4.17 -14.00 7.05
N TYR A 36 3.59 -12.82 6.92
CA TYR A 36 3.25 -12.04 8.10
C TYR A 36 2.14 -12.83 8.78
N GLU A 37 2.49 -13.63 9.78
CA GLU A 37 1.48 -14.27 10.64
C GLU A 37 0.62 -13.16 11.21
N ASP A 38 -0.61 -13.06 10.72
CA ASP A 38 -1.67 -12.29 11.37
C ASP A 38 -1.94 -12.99 12.71
N ASN A 39 -1.19 -12.59 13.72
CA ASN A 39 -1.44 -13.01 15.08
C ASN A 39 -2.67 -12.25 15.55
N THR A 40 -3.86 -12.81 15.28
CA THR A 40 -5.12 -12.42 15.93
C THR A 40 -5.10 -12.82 17.41
N GLY A 41 -4.01 -12.50 18.11
CA GLY A 41 -3.79 -12.59 19.53
C GLY A 41 -3.51 -11.18 20.05
N VAL A 42 -4.60 -10.46 20.34
CA VAL A 42 -4.67 -9.30 21.26
C VAL A 42 -3.32 -8.61 21.52
N GLY A 43 -2.97 -7.68 20.63
CA GLY A 43 -1.79 -6.81 20.75
C GLY A 43 -1.86 -5.71 19.69
N THR A 44 -2.06 -4.47 20.13
CA THR A 44 -2.35 -3.28 19.32
C THR A 44 -1.18 -2.84 18.42
N SER A 45 -1.03 -3.43 17.24
CA SER A 45 -0.31 -2.80 16.13
C SER A 45 -0.77 -3.39 14.80
N ASP A 46 -1.57 -2.63 14.06
CA ASP A 46 -1.91 -2.99 12.67
C ASP A 46 -0.61 -3.17 11.87
N PRO A 47 -0.50 -4.20 11.01
CA PRO A 47 0.68 -4.42 10.18
C PRO A 47 0.99 -3.16 9.37
N ILE A 48 2.26 -2.73 9.38
CA ILE A 48 2.69 -1.48 8.72
C ILE A 48 2.39 -1.59 7.22
N LYS A 49 1.39 -0.85 6.77
CA LYS A 49 0.99 -0.77 5.36
C LYS A 49 1.90 0.22 4.64
N TYR A 50 2.73 -0.28 3.72
CA TYR A 50 3.66 0.56 2.94
C TYR A 50 3.06 1.09 1.63
N TYR A 51 1.91 0.55 1.20
CA TYR A 51 1.26 0.94 -0.04
C TYR A 51 -0.25 0.83 0.01
N SER A 52 -0.91 1.58 -0.87
CA SER A 52 -2.36 1.55 -1.07
C SER A 52 -2.64 1.42 -2.56
N TYR A 53 -3.33 0.35 -2.97
CA TYR A 53 -3.70 0.15 -4.37
C TYR A 53 -4.47 1.33 -4.96
N SER A 54 -5.27 2.02 -4.14
CA SER A 54 -6.06 3.19 -4.57
C SER A 54 -5.20 4.44 -4.69
N GLN A 55 -4.41 4.77 -3.66
CA GLN A 55 -3.60 5.99 -3.64
C GLN A 55 -2.41 5.90 -4.61
N ASP A 56 -1.83 4.71 -4.75
CA ASP A 56 -0.66 4.46 -5.59
C ASP A 56 -1.05 3.98 -7.01
N ALA A 57 -2.33 3.99 -7.38
CA ALA A 57 -2.83 3.45 -8.64
C ALA A 57 -2.08 3.99 -9.88
N ASP A 58 -1.87 5.30 -9.95
CA ASP A 58 -1.18 5.95 -11.07
C ASP A 58 0.32 5.59 -11.12
N ALA A 59 0.95 5.48 -9.95
CA ALA A 59 2.35 5.07 -9.86
C ALA A 59 2.53 3.61 -10.27
N ILE A 60 1.61 2.73 -9.84
CA ILE A 60 1.57 1.33 -10.25
C ILE A 60 1.35 1.25 -11.77
N TYR A 61 0.33 1.94 -12.29
CA TYR A 61 0.03 1.96 -13.73
C TYR A 61 1.23 2.39 -14.57
N SER A 62 1.81 3.56 -14.27
CA SER A 62 2.96 4.09 -15.01
C SER A 62 4.16 3.15 -14.93
N SER A 63 4.40 2.51 -13.79
CA SER A 63 5.49 1.54 -13.62
C SER A 63 5.29 0.28 -14.47
N PHE A 64 4.05 -0.21 -14.62
CA PHE A 64 3.74 -1.35 -15.47
C PHE A 64 3.92 -1.03 -16.96
N VAL A 65 3.51 0.17 -17.37
CA VAL A 65 3.72 0.65 -18.75
C VAL A 65 5.22 0.83 -19.03
N GLU A 66 5.95 1.48 -18.12
CA GLU A 66 7.40 1.73 -18.25
C GLU A 66 8.20 0.43 -18.36
N GLN A 67 7.99 -0.51 -17.43
CA GLN A 67 8.84 -1.70 -17.33
C GLN A 67 8.41 -2.83 -18.26
N TYR A 68 7.10 -3.06 -18.40
CA TYR A 68 6.58 -4.23 -19.10
C TYR A 68 5.87 -3.88 -20.40
N GLY A 69 5.59 -2.61 -20.68
CA GLY A 69 4.72 -2.20 -21.79
C GLY A 69 3.29 -2.68 -21.61
N ILE A 70 2.85 -2.93 -20.38
CA ILE A 70 1.51 -3.44 -20.06
C ILE A 70 0.59 -2.30 -19.66
N ASP A 71 -0.45 -2.07 -20.45
CA ASP A 71 -1.56 -1.18 -20.10
C ASP A 71 -2.57 -1.94 -19.20
N LEU A 72 -2.53 -1.69 -17.89
CA LEU A 72 -3.39 -2.37 -16.92
C LEU A 72 -4.89 -2.11 -17.16
N ILE A 73 -5.27 -0.98 -17.77
CA ILE A 73 -6.67 -0.67 -18.09
C ILE A 73 -7.17 -1.61 -19.18
N GLN A 74 -6.35 -1.87 -20.20
CA GLN A 74 -6.69 -2.81 -21.28
C GLN A 74 -6.69 -4.29 -20.82
N GLN A 75 -6.03 -4.57 -19.71
CA GLN A 75 -5.90 -5.91 -19.13
C GLN A 75 -6.99 -6.26 -18.10
N GLN A 76 -7.93 -5.35 -17.82
CA GLN A 76 -9.08 -5.63 -16.94
C GLN A 76 -9.86 -6.86 -17.43
N GLY A 77 -10.07 -7.82 -16.52
CA GLY A 77 -10.74 -9.10 -16.81
C GLY A 77 -9.92 -10.09 -17.65
N LYS A 78 -8.67 -9.76 -18.03
CA LYS A 78 -7.79 -10.62 -18.85
C LYS A 78 -6.54 -11.06 -18.09
N LEU A 79 -5.91 -10.14 -17.37
CA LEU A 79 -4.72 -10.45 -16.58
C LEU A 79 -5.11 -11.14 -15.27
N HIS A 80 -4.66 -12.38 -15.12
CA HIS A 80 -4.89 -13.15 -13.90
C HIS A 80 -4.22 -12.49 -12.69
N TRP A 81 -4.87 -12.53 -11.53
CA TRP A 81 -4.40 -11.89 -10.30
C TRP A 81 -2.97 -12.31 -9.90
N ASP A 82 -2.66 -13.61 -9.91
CA ASP A 82 -1.30 -14.09 -9.59
C ASP A 82 -0.24 -13.55 -10.54
N LYS A 83 -0.57 -13.34 -11.82
CA LYS A 83 0.36 -12.75 -12.79
C LYS A 83 0.57 -11.28 -12.48
N PHE A 84 -0.49 -10.56 -12.13
CA PHE A 84 -0.38 -9.18 -11.66
C PHE A 84 0.50 -9.10 -10.40
N LYS A 85 0.26 -9.93 -9.37
CA LYS A 85 1.09 -9.97 -8.15
C LYS A 85 2.56 -10.23 -8.48
N ALA A 86 2.84 -11.22 -9.34
CA ALA A 86 4.21 -11.53 -9.76
C ALA A 86 4.89 -10.37 -10.51
N LEU A 87 4.17 -9.69 -11.41
CA LEU A 87 4.69 -8.52 -12.13
C LEU A 87 4.92 -7.33 -11.18
N MET A 88 3.99 -7.07 -10.26
CA MET A 88 4.13 -6.01 -9.27
C MET A 88 5.34 -6.25 -8.36
N ALA A 89 5.52 -7.49 -7.89
CA ALA A 89 6.70 -7.88 -7.11
C ALA A 89 8.00 -7.81 -7.93
N GLY A 90 7.92 -8.02 -9.25
CA GLY A 90 9.04 -7.93 -10.18
C GLY A 90 9.43 -6.50 -10.62
N LEU A 91 8.70 -5.46 -10.19
CA LEU A 91 9.07 -4.07 -10.51
C LEU A 91 10.45 -3.72 -9.95
N ASN A 92 11.29 -3.08 -10.77
CA ASN A 92 12.64 -2.69 -10.40
C ASN A 92 12.68 -1.35 -9.66
N ASP A 93 13.76 -1.10 -8.91
CA ASP A 93 13.92 0.07 -8.03
C ASP A 93 13.86 1.45 -8.73
N LYS A 94 13.98 1.49 -10.06
CA LYS A 94 13.91 2.73 -10.85
C LYS A 94 12.47 3.12 -11.19
N THR A 95 11.55 2.16 -11.18
CA THR A 95 10.14 2.41 -11.48
C THR A 95 9.52 3.36 -10.46
N TYR A 96 8.56 4.17 -10.91
CA TYR A 96 7.99 5.22 -10.07
C TYR A 96 7.40 4.66 -8.76
N PHE A 97 6.64 3.56 -8.83
CA PHE A 97 6.06 2.91 -7.66
C PHE A 97 7.13 2.40 -6.68
N ARG A 98 8.19 1.73 -7.16
CA ARG A 98 9.27 1.26 -6.29
C ARG A 98 10.03 2.40 -5.62
N ARG A 99 10.20 3.53 -6.30
CA ARG A 99 10.79 4.74 -5.69
C ARG A 99 9.95 5.27 -4.54
N ILE A 100 8.62 5.32 -4.69
CA ILE A 100 7.71 5.71 -3.62
C ILE A 100 7.85 4.77 -2.41
N LEU A 101 7.81 3.46 -2.65
CA LEU A 101 8.02 2.46 -1.58
C LEU A 101 9.37 2.66 -0.89
N SER A 102 10.44 2.90 -1.66
CA SER A 102 11.77 3.13 -1.10
C SER A 102 11.80 4.35 -0.17
N ILE A 103 11.07 5.43 -0.50
CA ILE A 103 10.98 6.63 0.33
C ILE A 103 10.21 6.34 1.62
N ARG A 104 9.06 5.66 1.52
CA ARG A 104 8.24 5.29 2.69
C ARG A 104 9.00 4.37 3.65
N MET A 105 9.71 3.38 3.13
CA MET A 105 10.42 2.37 3.93
C MET A 105 11.78 2.83 4.47
N ARG A 106 12.42 3.85 3.88
CA ARG A 106 13.78 4.26 4.25
C ARG A 106 13.85 4.77 5.69
N ASP A 107 14.75 4.24 6.51
CA ASP A 107 15.06 4.78 7.84
C ASP A 107 15.87 6.08 7.69
N THR A 108 15.63 7.06 8.55
CA THR A 108 16.39 8.33 8.61
C THR A 108 17.56 8.27 9.60
N LYS A 109 17.75 7.16 10.33
CA LYS A 109 18.89 6.98 11.24
C LYS A 109 20.21 7.13 10.49
N GLY A 110 21.06 8.01 11.02
CA GLY A 110 22.40 8.28 10.47
C GLY A 110 22.44 9.31 9.35
N MET A 111 21.30 9.88 8.96
CA MET A 111 21.26 11.10 8.14
C MET A 111 21.44 12.32 9.06
N GLU A 112 22.09 13.37 8.56
CA GLU A 112 22.30 14.62 9.31
C GLU A 112 21.99 15.86 8.46
N GLY A 113 21.62 16.95 9.12
CA GLY A 113 21.39 18.26 8.50
C GLY A 113 20.36 18.23 7.35
N GLN A 114 20.75 18.78 6.20
CA GLN A 114 19.87 18.96 5.04
C GLN A 114 19.34 17.64 4.46
N GLU A 115 20.08 16.53 4.62
CA GLU A 115 19.67 15.22 4.10
C GLU A 115 18.41 14.71 4.82
N VAL A 116 18.36 14.85 6.16
CA VAL A 116 17.20 14.49 6.97
C VAL A 116 15.99 15.32 6.56
N ALA A 117 16.17 16.64 6.41
CA ALA A 117 15.09 17.55 6.05
C ALA A 117 14.47 17.19 4.68
N ASN A 118 15.32 16.96 3.67
CA ASN A 118 14.87 16.54 2.35
C ASN A 118 14.15 15.19 2.38
N MET A 119 14.64 14.24 3.18
CA MET A 119 14.02 12.92 3.33
C MET A 119 12.65 13.01 4.03
N MET A 120 12.53 13.85 5.05
CA MET A 120 11.26 14.10 5.76
C MET A 120 10.21 14.71 4.84
N GLU A 121 10.59 15.70 4.02
CA GLU A 121 9.67 16.31 3.04
C GLU A 121 9.17 15.28 2.03
N LEU A 122 10.07 14.44 1.49
CA LEU A 122 9.68 13.35 0.59
C LEU A 122 8.75 12.33 1.25
N LYS A 123 9.04 11.94 2.50
CA LYS A 123 8.19 11.03 3.26
C LYS A 123 6.81 11.61 3.49
N GLN A 124 6.71 12.88 3.88
CA GLN A 124 5.44 13.59 4.08
C GLN A 124 4.63 13.69 2.78
N TYR A 125 5.31 14.03 1.68
CA TYR A 125 4.67 14.15 0.37
C TYR A 125 4.03 12.83 -0.09
N TYR A 126 4.76 11.72 0.06
CA TYR A 126 4.29 10.39 -0.35
C TYR A 126 3.54 9.60 0.72
N GLU A 127 3.33 10.16 1.91
CA GLU A 127 2.65 9.48 3.02
C GLU A 127 1.25 8.97 2.63
N LEU A 128 0.88 7.80 3.16
CA LEU A 128 -0.47 7.25 2.96
C LEU A 128 -1.49 8.07 3.72
N ASP A 129 -2.64 8.34 3.11
CA ASP A 129 -3.69 9.13 3.77
C ASP A 129 -4.23 8.45 5.05
N ASP A 130 -4.21 7.11 5.11
CA ASP A 130 -4.53 6.33 6.31
C ASP A 130 -3.63 6.69 7.51
N ASN A 131 -2.39 7.13 7.26
CA ASN A 131 -1.42 7.53 8.28
C ASN A 131 -1.55 9.02 8.67
N ARG A 132 -2.23 9.83 7.85
CA ARG A 132 -2.36 11.29 8.04
C ARG A 132 -3.49 11.69 9.00
N SER A 133 -3.83 10.86 9.98
CA SER A 133 -4.79 11.30 11.00
C SER A 133 -4.27 12.57 11.68
N VAL A 134 -5.15 13.55 11.87
CA VAL A 134 -4.78 14.92 12.29
C VAL A 134 -3.99 14.92 13.60
N GLU A 135 -4.30 14.00 14.51
CA GLU A 135 -3.63 13.84 15.81
C GLU A 135 -2.19 13.32 15.68
N VAL A 136 -1.91 12.46 14.69
CA VAL A 136 -0.57 11.91 14.44
C VAL A 136 0.33 12.97 13.78
N GLN A 137 -0.23 13.82 12.91
CA GLN A 137 0.50 14.93 12.28
C GLN A 137 0.94 16.00 13.28
N ASP A 138 0.06 16.44 14.19
CA ASP A 138 0.40 17.48 15.17
C ASP A 138 1.54 17.04 16.08
N THR A 139 1.54 15.77 16.47
CA THR A 139 2.59 15.20 17.32
C THR A 139 3.92 15.11 16.57
N ALA A 140 3.92 14.54 15.36
CA ALA A 140 5.12 14.37 14.56
C ALA A 140 5.76 15.72 14.16
N MET A 141 4.95 16.73 13.81
CA MET A 141 5.45 18.07 13.50
C MET A 141 6.09 18.76 14.72
N ASN A 142 5.48 18.63 15.90
CA ASN A 142 6.03 19.20 17.12
C ASN A 142 7.37 18.57 17.51
N ASP A 143 7.50 17.25 17.33
CA ASP A 143 8.74 16.52 17.59
C ASP A 143 9.86 16.97 16.64
N ILE A 144 9.57 17.08 15.33
CA ILE A 144 10.53 17.55 14.32
C ILE A 144 10.94 19.01 14.60
N PHE A 145 9.99 19.87 14.93
CA PHE A 145 10.28 21.27 15.25
C PHE A 145 11.17 21.40 16.49
N SER A 146 10.95 20.55 17.49
CA SER A 146 11.78 20.51 18.69
C SER A 146 13.21 20.03 18.40
N ALA A 147 13.37 19.04 17.52
CA ALA A 147 14.66 18.52 17.10
C ALA A 147 15.48 19.59 16.36
N LEU A 148 14.87 20.27 15.39
CA LEU A 148 15.50 21.38 14.65
C LEU A 148 15.91 22.54 15.56
N LYS A 149 15.06 22.89 16.55
CA LYS A 149 15.36 23.96 17.51
C LYS A 149 16.59 23.61 18.37
N ASN A 150 16.70 22.38 18.82
CA ASN A 150 17.84 21.94 19.64
C ASN A 150 19.16 21.90 18.85
N GLU A 151 19.09 21.62 17.54
CA GLU A 151 20.25 21.63 16.65
C GLU A 151 20.71 23.06 16.31
N ALA A 152 19.79 24.00 16.14
CA ALA A 152 20.10 25.42 15.89
C ALA A 152 20.62 26.18 17.13
N THR A 153 20.55 25.59 18.32
CA THR A 153 21.00 26.21 19.58
C THR A 153 22.34 25.63 20.08
N ARG A 154 22.96 24.72 19.31
CA ARG A 154 24.36 24.28 19.49
C ARG A 154 25.31 25.15 18.69
#